data_AF-A0A3D3VT25-F1
#
_entry.id   AF-A0A3D3VT25-F1
#
_cell.length_a   1.000
_cell.length_b   1.000
_cell.length_c   1.000
_cell.angle_alpha   90.00
_cell.angle_beta   90.00
_cell.angle_gamma   90.00
#
_symmetry.space_group_name_H-M   'P 1'
#
loop_
_entity.id
_entity.type
_entity.pdbx_description
1 polymer ?
#
loop_
_entity_poly.entity_id
_entity_poly.type
_entity_poly.pdbx_seq_one_letter_code
_entity_poly.pdbx_strand_id
1 'polypeptide(L)' 'TDFTRVDYVSLAKSYGLVAFRASSEDELGVALPGLFAHKGPALLELAVSPEDECVPPVPEWGIRSRQEGLECHYWG' A
#
# COMPACT_ATOMS: atom_id res chain seq x y z
N THR A 1 -6.90 6.85 -16.40
CA THR A 1 -5.91 7.83 -16.86
C THR A 1 -4.55 7.19 -16.77
N ASP A 2 -3.83 7.08 -17.89
CA ASP A 2 -2.48 6.52 -17.91
C ASP A 2 -1.50 7.60 -17.42
N PHE A 3 -1.37 7.69 -16.10
CA PHE A 3 -0.32 8.48 -15.48
C PHE A 3 0.95 7.63 -15.56
N THR A 4 1.91 8.07 -16.38
CA THR A 4 3.27 7.49 -16.40
C THR A 4 3.75 7.28 -14.97
N ARG A 5 4.15 6.04 -14.65
CA ARG A 5 4.54 5.62 -13.30
C ARG A 5 5.68 6.50 -12.79
N VAL A 6 5.41 7.28 -11.76
CA VAL A 6 6.38 8.18 -11.12
C VAL A 6 7.25 7.37 -10.16
N ASP A 7 8.57 7.55 -10.23
CA ASP A 7 9.50 6.98 -9.25
C ASP A 7 9.65 7.92 -8.04
N TYR A 8 8.78 7.75 -7.05
CA TYR A 8 8.74 8.60 -5.86
C TYR A 8 10.01 8.50 -5.00
N VAL A 9 10.69 7.34 -4.99
CA VAL A 9 11.96 7.16 -4.26
C VAL A 9 13.04 8.04 -4.84
N SER A 10 13.21 8.00 -6.17
CA SER A 10 14.22 8.83 -6.86
C SER A 10 13.92 10.31 -6.69
N LEU A 11 12.64 10.70 -6.78
CA LEU A 11 12.20 12.06 -6.53
C LEU A 11 12.58 12.53 -5.12
N ALA A 12 12.20 11.77 -4.08
CA ALA A 12 12.50 12.11 -2.69
C ALA A 12 14.01 12.26 -2.43
N LYS A 13 14.82 11.32 -2.97
CA LYS A 13 16.29 11.39 -2.87
C LYS A 13 16.87 12.64 -3.52
N SER A 14 16.29 13.12 -4.62
CA SER A 14 16.72 14.37 -5.27
C SER A 14 16.53 15.62 -4.41
N TYR A 15 15.58 15.58 -3.46
CA TYR A 15 15.37 16.61 -2.45
C TYR A 15 16.16 16.37 -1.15
N GLY A 16 17.07 15.37 -1.13
CA GLY A 16 17.88 15.03 0.04
C GLY A 16 17.14 14.23 1.11
N LEU A 17 15.96 13.68 0.80
CA LEU A 17 15.21 12.84 1.74
C LEU A 17 15.73 11.40 1.72
N VAL A 18 15.68 10.76 2.88
CA VAL A 18 15.79 9.30 2.95
C VAL A 18 14.50 8.71 2.40
N ALA A 19 14.61 7.73 1.50
CA ALA A 19 13.47 7.11 0.86
C ALA A 19 13.61 5.59 0.75
N PHE A 20 12.53 4.89 1.07
CA PHE A 20 12.39 3.44 1.07
C PHE A 20 11.27 3.02 0.10
N ARG A 21 11.33 1.78 -0.39
CA ARG A 21 10.25 1.15 -1.14
C ARG A 21 9.99 -0.24 -0.57
N ALA A 22 8.71 -0.60 -0.47
CA ALA A 22 8.27 -1.94 -0.14
C ALA A 22 7.12 -2.35 -1.07
N SER A 23 7.14 -3.60 -1.50
CA SER A 23 6.12 -4.21 -2.36
C SER A 23 5.56 -5.53 -1.81
N SER A 24 6.06 -5.96 -0.66
CA SER A 24 5.59 -7.12 0.07
C SER A 24 5.62 -6.86 1.58
N GLU A 25 4.96 -7.73 2.34
CA GLU A 25 4.96 -7.68 3.81
C GLU A 25 6.36 -7.84 4.41
N ASP A 26 7.17 -8.75 3.86
CA ASP A 26 8.56 -8.93 4.29
C ASP A 26 9.42 -7.68 4.04
N GLU A 27 9.30 -7.08 2.85
CA GLU A 27 10.01 -5.85 2.51
C GLU A 27 9.57 -4.68 3.39
N LEU A 28 8.27 -4.61 3.71
CA LEU A 28 7.74 -3.62 4.64
C LEU A 28 8.31 -3.82 6.05
N GLY A 29 8.37 -5.07 6.52
CA GLY A 29 8.98 -5.42 7.81
C GLY A 29 10.45 -5.00 7.91
N VAL A 30 11.19 -5.07 6.81
CA VAL A 30 12.59 -4.60 6.74
C VAL A 30 12.69 -3.07 6.62
N ALA A 31 11.77 -2.43 5.89
CA ALA A 31 11.81 -0.99 5.65
C ALA A 31 11.43 -0.15 6.89
N LEU A 32 10.45 -0.61 7.68
CA LEU A 32 9.91 0.13 8.82
C LEU A 32 10.98 0.48 9.89
N PRO A 33 11.86 -0.44 10.32
CA PRO A 33 12.94 -0.10 11.26
C PRO A 33 13.85 1.01 10.75
N GLY A 34 14.23 0.97 9.46
CA GLY A 34 15.07 1.99 8.84
C GLY A 34 14.37 3.35 8.74
N LEU A 35 13.08 3.34 8.40
CA LEU A 35 12.23 4.53 8.34
C LEU A 35 12.14 5.21 9.71
N PHE A 36 11.82 4.46 10.78
CA PHE A 36 11.64 5.01 12.12
C PHE A 36 12.94 5.33 12.85
N ALA A 37 14.06 4.68 12.51
CA ALA A 37 15.37 5.03 13.05
C ALA A 37 15.88 6.37 12.52
N HIS A 38 15.41 6.82 11.36
CA HIS A 38 15.83 8.09 10.78
C HIS A 38 15.25 9.27 11.57
N LYS A 39 16.13 10.16 12.04
CA LYS A 39 15.74 11.40 12.70
C LYS A 39 15.61 12.53 11.67
N GLY A 40 14.44 12.62 11.05
CA GLY A 40 14.17 13.61 10.02
C GLY A 40 13.05 13.19 9.08
N PRO A 41 12.76 13.99 8.05
CA PRO A 41 11.79 13.64 7.04
C PRO A 41 12.28 12.44 6.22
N ALA A 42 11.40 11.44 6.06
CA ALA A 42 11.65 10.26 5.25
C ALA A 42 10.39 9.88 4.48
N LEU A 43 10.58 9.23 3.32
CA LEU A 43 9.51 8.74 2.47
C LEU A 43 9.53 7.20 2.43
N LEU A 44 8.36 6.58 2.52
CA LEU A 44 8.15 5.17 2.19
C LEU A 44 7.14 5.10 1.07
N GLU A 45 7.54 4.54 -0.07
CA GLU A 45 6.62 4.15 -1.13
C GLU A 45 6.20 2.70 -0.92
N LEU A 46 4.90 2.48 -0.71
CA LEU A 46 4.33 1.16 -0.51
C LEU A 46 3.47 0.80 -1.73
N ALA A 47 3.81 -0.29 -2.41
CA ALA A 47 2.92 -0.85 -3.42
C ALA A 47 1.77 -1.57 -2.73
N VAL A 48 0.54 -1.18 -3.05
CA VAL A 48 -0.70 -1.79 -2.55
C VAL A 48 -1.58 -2.19 -3.73
N SER A 49 -2.45 -3.16 -3.52
CA SER A 49 -3.51 -3.46 -4.49
C SER A 49 -4.36 -2.22 -4.76
N PRO A 50 -4.80 -2.04 -6.01
CA PRO A 50 -5.68 -0.93 -6.35
C PRO A 50 -7.04 -1.06 -5.64
N GLU A 51 -7.73 0.07 -5.49
CA GLU A 51 -8.95 0.18 -4.69
C GLU A 51 -10.08 -0.75 -5.16
N ASP A 52 -10.15 -1.05 -6.45
CA ASP A 52 -11.13 -1.94 -7.06
C ASP A 52 -10.94 -3.43 -6.70
N GLU A 53 -9.73 -3.82 -6.27
CA GLU A 53 -9.44 -5.12 -5.67
C GLU A 53 -9.62 -5.12 -4.15
N CYS A 54 -9.54 -3.95 -3.52
CA CYS A 54 -9.84 -3.78 -2.11
C CYS A 54 -11.36 -3.73 -1.89
N VAL A 55 -11.98 -4.88 -1.60
CA VAL A 55 -13.41 -4.95 -1.26
C VAL A 55 -13.79 -4.03 -0.07
N PRO A 56 -14.60 -2.97 -0.29
CA PRO A 56 -15.13 -2.12 0.76
C PRO A 56 -16.35 -2.73 1.47
N PRO A 57 -16.71 -2.19 2.65
CA PRO A 57 -17.78 -2.66 3.53
C PRO A 57 -19.19 -2.26 3.04
N VAL A 58 -19.44 -2.28 1.73
CA VAL A 58 -20.76 -1.94 1.21
C VAL A 58 -21.67 -3.17 1.33
N PRO A 59 -22.85 -3.08 1.98
CA PRO A 59 -23.71 -4.24 2.23
C PRO A 59 -24.06 -5.06 0.97
N GLU A 60 -24.26 -4.38 -0.16
CA GLU A 60 -24.53 -5.04 -1.45
C GLU A 60 -23.37 -5.93 -1.91
N TRP A 61 -22.13 -5.54 -1.62
CA TRP A 61 -20.94 -6.28 -2.04
C TRP A 61 -20.66 -7.45 -1.11
N GLY A 62 -21.11 -7.33 0.15
CA GLY A 62 -21.31 -8.49 0.99
C GLY A 62 -22.21 -9.53 0.30
N ILE A 63 -23.43 -9.15 -0.09
CA ILE A 63 -24.35 -10.08 -0.77
C ILE A 63 -23.69 -10.72 -2.01
N ARG A 64 -22.94 -9.92 -2.79
CA ARG A 64 -22.19 -10.39 -3.95
C ARG A 64 -21.03 -11.34 -3.59
N SER A 65 -20.24 -11.05 -2.55
CA SER A 65 -19.16 -11.94 -2.08
C SER A 65 -19.69 -13.32 -1.71
N ARG A 66 -20.88 -13.40 -1.10
CA ARG A 66 -21.55 -14.65 -0.75
C ARG A 66 -22.00 -15.44 -1.98
N GLN A 67 -22.43 -14.76 -3.05
CA GLN A 67 -22.78 -15.39 -4.32
C GLN A 67 -21.55 -15.89 -5.08
N GLU A 68 -20.43 -15.17 -4.97
CA GLU A 68 -19.17 -15.46 -5.65
C GLU A 68 -18.26 -16.42 -4.84
N GLY A 69 -18.66 -16.81 -3.62
CA GLY A 69 -17.91 -17.73 -2.75
C GLY A 69 -16.64 -17.12 -2.14
N LEU A 70 -16.56 -15.80 -2.11
CA LEU A 70 -15.43 -15.04 -1.57
C LEU A 70 -15.60 -14.86 -0.06
N GLU A 71 -14.52 -15.09 0.68
CA GLU A 71 -14.48 -14.85 2.13
C GLU A 71 -14.60 -13.34 2.42
N CYS A 72 -15.46 -12.96 3.37
CA CYS A 72 -15.62 -11.56 3.75
C CYS A 72 -15.64 -11.43 5.28
N HIS A 73 -14.71 -10.61 5.78
CA HIS A 73 -14.42 -10.48 7.22
C HIS A 73 -15.47 -9.67 8.00
N TYR A 74 -16.53 -9.18 7.33
CA TYR A 74 -17.63 -8.45 7.96
C TYR A 74 -18.79 -9.35 8.42
N TRP A 75 -18.72 -10.66 8.19
CA TRP A 75 -19.85 -11.56 8.42
C TRP A 75 -20.04 -12.03 9.86
N GLY A 76 -19.00 -11.98 10.69
CA GLY A 76 -19.06 -12.53 12.05
C GLY A 76 -19.07 -14.07 12.06
#